data_AF-A0A9D8KD62-F1
#
_entry.id   AF-A0A9D8KD62-F1
#
_cell.length_a   1.000
_cell.length_b   1.000
_cell.length_c   1.000
_cell.angle_alpha   90.00
_cell.angle_beta   90.00
_cell.angle_gamma   90.00
#
_symmetry.space_group_name_H-M   'P 1'
#
loop_
_entity.id
_entity.type
_entity.pdbx_description
1 polymer ?
#
loop_
_entity_poly.entity_id
_entity_poly.type
_entity_poly.pdbx_seq_one_letter_code
_entity_poly.pdbx_strand_id
1 'polypeptide(L)'
;MASSSHRIGSLAVELRLREREPAQAMIERVSALRASGLEPLLERVFAELSPPGQHHRLDALELDLGPLPLAAFDQGFLDRLEPALRQALEHHLRGLPPDPPERQPLELLRLFARTGALPWWADRGDRALIGTRIRQVLSLAPRAWWSLAQELEAHPAALERLASACDPATMEALLADLERPVPSRRPGSSPTASPWSGPAGSG
;
A
#
# COMPACT_ATOMS: atom_id res chain seq x y z
N MET A 1 -10.06 4.17 17.60
CA MET A 1 -11.05 3.61 16.67
C MET A 1 -10.33 3.40 15.35
N ALA A 2 -10.05 2.15 14.98
CA ALA A 2 -9.27 1.85 13.78
C ALA A 2 -10.12 2.19 12.55
N SER A 3 -9.78 3.30 11.89
CA SER A 3 -10.31 3.61 10.57
C SER A 3 -9.64 2.65 9.58
N SER A 4 -10.36 1.62 9.16
CA SER A 4 -10.00 0.80 8.01
C SER A 4 -10.09 1.67 6.75
N SER A 5 -9.06 2.48 6.49
CA SER A 5 -9.01 3.38 5.34
C SER A 5 -8.64 2.56 4.11
N HIS A 6 -9.64 2.00 3.45
CA HIS A 6 -9.49 1.51 2.09
C HIS A 6 -9.38 2.71 1.14
N ARG A 7 -8.63 2.58 0.05
CA ARG A 7 -8.43 3.64 -0.95
C ARG A 7 -8.63 3.09 -2.34
N ILE A 8 -9.59 3.64 -3.07
CA ILE A 8 -9.92 3.24 -4.44
C ILE A 8 -9.45 4.36 -5.37
N GLY A 9 -8.59 4.03 -6.34
CA GLY A 9 -8.07 5.01 -7.29
C GLY A 9 -9.05 5.35 -8.41
N SER A 10 -9.73 4.33 -8.92
CA SER A 10 -10.77 4.46 -9.94
C SER A 10 -11.81 3.37 -9.75
N LEU A 11 -13.08 3.71 -9.96
CA LEU A 11 -14.20 2.78 -9.98
C LEU A 11 -14.98 3.03 -11.27
N ALA A 12 -15.02 2.02 -12.13
CA ALA A 12 -15.74 2.06 -13.39
C ALA A 12 -16.87 1.04 -13.36
N VAL A 13 -18.03 1.41 -13.90
CA VAL A 13 -19.16 0.51 -14.11
C VAL A 13 -19.47 0.51 -15.60
N GLU A 14 -19.31 -0.65 -16.23
CA GLU A 14 -19.60 -0.84 -17.65
C GLU A 14 -20.92 -1.59 -17.82
N LEU A 15 -21.85 -1.01 -18.57
CA LEU A 15 -23.15 -1.60 -18.85
C LEU A 15 -23.36 -1.75 -20.35
N ARG A 16 -23.76 -2.94 -20.78
CA ARG A 16 -24.13 -3.24 -22.17
C ARG A 16 -25.65 -3.32 -22.28
N LEU A 17 -26.25 -2.32 -22.91
CA LEU A 17 -27.70 -2.24 -23.11
C LEU A 17 -28.09 -2.84 -24.48
N ARG A 18 -29.21 -3.56 -24.52
CA ARG A 18 -29.76 -4.12 -25.77
C ARG A 18 -30.39 -3.05 -26.67
N GLU A 19 -30.92 -1.99 -26.07
CA GLU A 19 -31.60 -0.89 -26.74
C GLU A 19 -31.00 0.45 -26.26
N ARG A 20 -30.91 1.45 -27.15
CA ARG A 20 -30.23 2.74 -26.89
C ARG A 20 -30.98 3.66 -25.92
N GLU A 21 -32.27 3.45 -25.74
CA GLU A 21 -33.18 4.37 -25.06
C GLU A 21 -33.49 3.85 -23.64
N PRO A 22 -32.88 4.37 -22.56
CA PRO A 22 -32.04 5.58 -22.47
C PRO A 22 -30.71 5.34 -21.74
N ALA A 23 -29.59 5.33 -22.47
CA ALA A 23 -28.25 5.25 -21.86
C ALA A 23 -28.02 6.34 -20.80
N GLN A 24 -28.55 7.55 -21.02
CA GLN A 24 -28.45 8.66 -20.08
C GLN A 24 -29.17 8.39 -18.75
N ALA A 25 -30.40 7.87 -18.79
CA ALA A 25 -31.14 7.52 -17.59
C ALA A 25 -30.43 6.42 -16.79
N MET A 26 -29.78 5.48 -17.47
CA MET A 26 -28.97 4.46 -16.81
C MET A 26 -27.72 5.06 -16.16
N ILE A 27 -27.04 6.00 -16.82
CA ILE A 27 -25.89 6.72 -16.23
C ILE A 27 -26.32 7.47 -14.96
N GLU A 28 -27.45 8.18 -15.01
CA GLU A 28 -27.99 8.91 -13.86
C GLU A 28 -28.38 7.97 -12.72
N ARG A 29 -29.02 6.84 -13.06
CA ARG A 29 -29.40 5.79 -12.11
C ARG A 29 -28.19 5.18 -11.41
N VAL A 30 -27.14 4.83 -12.16
CA VAL A 30 -25.86 4.32 -11.60
C VAL A 30 -25.18 5.39 -10.75
N SER A 31 -25.20 6.65 -11.19
CA SER A 31 -24.61 7.76 -10.42
C SER A 31 -25.31 7.95 -9.07
N ALA A 32 -26.64 7.84 -9.04
CA ALA A 32 -27.42 7.87 -7.80
C ALA A 32 -27.14 6.64 -6.92
N LEU A 33 -27.06 5.45 -7.52
CA LEU A 33 -26.75 4.19 -6.82
C LEU A 33 -25.37 4.22 -6.16
N ARG A 34 -24.43 5.00 -6.71
CA ARG A 34 -23.07 5.12 -6.19
C ARG A 34 -23.08 5.55 -4.72
N ALA A 35 -23.70 6.69 -4.42
CA ALA A 35 -23.75 7.24 -3.07
C ALA A 35 -24.74 6.48 -2.17
N SER A 36 -25.87 6.02 -2.72
CA SER A 36 -26.95 5.44 -1.91
C SER A 36 -26.73 3.98 -1.51
N GLY A 37 -26.00 3.18 -2.32
CA GLY A 37 -25.85 1.75 -2.09
C GLY A 37 -24.45 1.20 -2.33
N LEU A 38 -23.76 1.64 -3.38
CA LEU A 38 -22.45 1.09 -3.76
C LEU A 38 -21.36 1.45 -2.75
N GLU A 39 -21.21 2.72 -2.39
CA GLU A 39 -20.20 3.17 -1.42
C GLU A 39 -20.37 2.51 -0.05
N PRO A 40 -21.58 2.44 0.55
CA PRO A 40 -21.81 1.69 1.79
C PRO A 40 -21.46 0.20 1.68
N LEU A 41 -21.77 -0.44 0.55
CA LEU A 41 -21.45 -1.84 0.30
C LEU A 41 -19.93 -2.07 0.24
N LEU A 42 -19.22 -1.23 -0.52
CA LEU A 42 -17.76 -1.29 -0.65
C LEU A 42 -17.09 -1.11 0.71
N GLU A 43 -17.45 -0.07 1.47
CA GLU A 43 -16.91 0.18 2.80
C GLU A 43 -17.10 -1.02 3.72
N ARG A 44 -18.32 -1.57 3.78
CA ARG A 44 -18.62 -2.74 4.61
C ARG A 44 -17.77 -3.95 4.22
N VAL A 45 -17.74 -4.30 2.94
CA VAL A 45 -17.01 -5.49 2.47
C VAL A 45 -15.49 -5.33 2.68
N PHE A 46 -14.94 -4.15 2.39
CA PHE A 46 -13.50 -3.90 2.61
C PHE A 46 -13.12 -3.88 4.08
N ALA A 47 -13.94 -3.28 4.94
CA ALA A 47 -13.70 -3.26 6.38
C ALA A 47 -13.73 -4.67 7.00
N GLU A 48 -14.60 -5.55 6.50
CA GLU A 48 -14.68 -6.95 6.95
C GLU A 48 -13.47 -7.78 6.50
N LEU A 49 -12.99 -7.58 5.27
CA LEU A 49 -11.92 -8.41 4.68
C LEU A 49 -10.50 -7.85 4.90
N SER A 50 -10.37 -6.60 5.37
CA SER A 50 -9.08 -5.94 5.60
C SER A 50 -8.84 -5.69 7.10
N PRO A 51 -8.12 -6.58 7.81
CA PRO A 51 -7.83 -6.38 9.22
C PRO A 51 -6.95 -5.13 9.44
N PRO A 52 -7.09 -4.45 10.59
CA PRO A 52 -6.33 -3.24 10.88
C PRO A 52 -4.82 -3.52 10.90
N GLY A 53 -4.05 -2.64 10.25
CA GLY A 53 -2.59 -2.71 10.21
C GLY A 53 -2.01 -3.60 9.09
N GLN A 54 -2.85 -4.22 8.26
CA GLN A 54 -2.42 -4.91 7.05
C GLN A 54 -2.85 -4.12 5.82
N HIS A 55 -1.91 -3.88 4.93
CA HIS A 55 -2.17 -3.22 3.65
C HIS A 55 -2.01 -4.24 2.54
N HIS A 56 -3.06 -4.41 1.73
CA HIS A 56 -3.02 -5.19 0.52
C HIS A 56 -3.18 -4.24 -0.67
N ARG A 57 -2.27 -4.32 -1.64
CA ARG A 57 -2.37 -3.56 -2.88
C ARG A 57 -2.89 -4.47 -3.98
N LEU A 58 -4.01 -4.07 -4.57
CA LEU A 58 -4.55 -4.66 -5.79
C LEU A 58 -4.42 -3.62 -6.90
N ASP A 59 -3.78 -3.99 -8.00
CA ASP A 59 -3.60 -3.07 -9.12
C ASP A 59 -4.91 -2.89 -9.90
N ALA A 60 -5.69 -3.97 -10.06
CA ALA A 60 -7.01 -3.94 -10.67
C ALA A 60 -7.90 -5.06 -10.10
N LEU A 61 -9.21 -4.81 -10.06
CA LEU A 61 -10.23 -5.79 -9.74
C LEU A 61 -11.39 -5.63 -10.72
N GLU A 62 -11.58 -6.63 -11.57
CA GLU A 62 -12.68 -6.66 -12.54
C GLU A 62 -13.70 -7.71 -12.11
N LEU A 63 -14.98 -7.30 -12.11
CA LEU A 63 -16.10 -8.15 -11.71
C LEU A 63 -17.11 -8.21 -12.85
N ASP A 64 -17.35 -9.41 -13.37
CA ASP A 64 -18.46 -9.65 -14.28
C ASP A 64 -19.70 -10.06 -13.47
N LEU A 65 -20.71 -9.20 -13.47
CA LEU A 65 -21.98 -9.44 -12.78
C LEU A 65 -22.99 -10.21 -13.65
N GLY A 66 -22.67 -10.40 -14.93
CA GLY A 66 -23.54 -11.01 -15.91
C GLY A 66 -24.79 -10.16 -16.22
N PRO A 67 -25.87 -10.79 -16.71
CA PRO A 67 -27.09 -10.09 -17.05
C PRO A 67 -27.86 -9.62 -15.80
N LEU A 68 -28.27 -8.35 -15.81
CA LEU A 68 -29.01 -7.72 -14.71
C LEU A 68 -30.45 -7.36 -15.15
N PRO A 69 -31.45 -7.48 -14.26
CA PRO A 69 -32.83 -7.15 -14.58
C PRO A 69 -32.99 -5.62 -14.67
N LEU A 70 -33.53 -5.11 -15.78
CA LEU A 70 -33.66 -3.66 -15.98
C LEU A 70 -34.66 -2.99 -15.01
N ALA A 71 -35.81 -3.65 -14.77
CA ALA A 71 -36.85 -3.13 -13.88
C ALA A 71 -36.37 -3.01 -12.43
N ALA A 72 -35.64 -4.02 -11.95
CA ALA A 72 -35.12 -4.12 -10.59
C ALA A 72 -33.59 -3.93 -10.55
N PHE A 73 -33.04 -3.06 -11.39
CA PHE A 73 -31.59 -2.94 -11.60
C PHE A 73 -30.82 -2.66 -10.31
N ASP A 74 -31.23 -1.67 -9.50
CA ASP A 74 -30.50 -1.26 -8.30
C ASP A 74 -30.31 -2.42 -7.33
N GLN A 75 -31.40 -3.11 -7.01
CA GLN A 75 -31.37 -4.27 -6.12
C GLN A 75 -30.61 -5.43 -6.77
N GLY A 76 -30.91 -5.75 -8.04
CA GLY A 76 -30.26 -6.86 -8.74
C GLY A 76 -28.75 -6.65 -8.94
N PHE A 77 -28.31 -5.40 -9.10
CA PHE A 77 -26.90 -5.02 -9.17
C PHE A 77 -26.21 -5.25 -7.82
N LEU A 78 -26.78 -4.74 -6.72
CA LEU A 78 -26.20 -4.92 -5.38
C LEU A 78 -26.18 -6.39 -4.94
N ASP A 79 -27.27 -7.13 -5.19
CA ASP A 79 -27.41 -8.55 -4.86
C ASP A 79 -26.37 -9.42 -5.59
N ARG A 80 -25.98 -9.03 -6.81
CA ARG A 80 -24.94 -9.71 -7.59
C ARG A 80 -23.55 -9.23 -7.23
N LEU A 81 -23.39 -7.93 -6.99
CA LEU A 81 -22.11 -7.31 -6.71
C LEU A 81 -21.54 -7.78 -5.38
N GLU A 82 -22.34 -7.80 -4.31
CA GLU A 82 -21.84 -8.20 -2.98
C GLU A 82 -21.13 -9.57 -2.97
N PRO A 83 -21.79 -10.67 -3.40
CA PRO A 83 -21.14 -11.97 -3.40
C PRO A 83 -19.96 -12.04 -4.39
N ALA A 84 -20.08 -11.42 -5.57
CA ALA A 84 -18.99 -11.40 -6.56
C ALA A 84 -17.75 -10.67 -6.02
N LEU A 85 -17.94 -9.51 -5.39
CA LEU A 85 -16.88 -8.72 -4.78
C LEU A 85 -16.20 -9.50 -3.64
N ARG A 86 -16.98 -10.08 -2.73
CA ARG A 86 -16.44 -10.90 -1.62
C ARG A 86 -15.60 -12.05 -2.15
N GLN A 87 -16.16 -12.84 -3.07
CA GLN A 87 -15.46 -13.99 -3.64
C GLN A 87 -14.16 -13.55 -4.33
N ALA A 88 -14.19 -12.48 -5.11
CA ALA A 88 -13.02 -12.00 -5.82
C ALA A 88 -11.95 -11.48 -4.85
N LEU A 89 -12.33 -10.71 -3.83
CA LEU A 89 -11.39 -10.23 -2.81
C LEU A 89 -10.78 -11.37 -2.01
N GLU A 90 -11.60 -12.30 -1.50
CA GLU A 90 -11.10 -13.47 -0.77
C GLU A 90 -10.16 -14.34 -1.62
N HIS A 91 -10.41 -14.43 -2.93
CA HIS A 91 -9.53 -15.13 -3.85
C HIS A 91 -8.17 -14.42 -3.99
N HIS A 92 -8.18 -13.10 -4.23
CA HIS A 92 -6.96 -12.32 -4.38
C HIS A 92 -6.16 -12.24 -3.07
N LEU A 93 -6.83 -12.10 -1.93
CA LEU A 93 -6.18 -11.96 -0.63
C LEU A 93 -5.59 -13.27 -0.11
N ARG A 94 -6.15 -14.44 -0.46
CA ARG A 94 -5.68 -15.75 0.03
C ARG A 94 -4.22 -16.09 -0.29
N GLY A 95 -3.69 -15.54 -1.38
CA GLY A 95 -2.31 -15.77 -1.83
C GLY A 95 -1.40 -14.54 -1.77
N LEU A 96 -1.95 -13.39 -1.39
CA LEU A 96 -1.22 -12.12 -1.44
C LEU A 96 -0.69 -11.78 -0.04
N PRO A 97 0.63 -11.84 0.20
CA PRO A 97 1.18 -11.38 1.46
C PRO A 97 0.85 -9.89 1.64
N PRO A 98 0.59 -9.44 2.89
CA PRO A 98 0.45 -8.02 3.15
C PRO A 98 1.74 -7.29 2.79
N ASP A 99 1.60 -6.06 2.31
CA ASP A 99 2.76 -5.21 2.03
C ASP A 99 3.54 -4.92 3.32
N PRO A 100 4.90 -4.88 3.23
CA PRO A 100 5.71 -4.40 4.35
C PRO A 100 5.26 -3.00 4.79
N PRO A 101 5.24 -2.71 6.10
CA PRO A 101 4.67 -1.48 6.64
C PRO A 101 5.40 -0.22 6.15
N GLU A 102 6.66 -0.32 5.75
CA GLU A 102 7.47 0.76 5.18
C GLU A 102 7.24 0.98 3.68
N ARG A 103 6.61 0.04 2.95
CA ARG A 103 6.51 0.08 1.49
C ARG A 103 5.79 1.33 1.00
N GLN A 104 4.60 1.59 1.52
CA GLN A 104 3.79 2.75 1.12
C GLN A 104 4.47 4.08 1.50
N PRO A 105 4.98 4.29 2.73
CA PRO A 105 5.78 5.47 3.06
C PRO A 105 6.97 5.68 2.12
N LEU A 106 7.73 4.64 1.80
CA LEU A 106 8.89 4.73 0.89
C LEU A 106 8.48 5.09 -0.54
N GLU A 107 7.38 4.53 -1.05
CA GLU A 107 6.85 4.86 -2.38
C GLU A 107 6.46 6.34 -2.48
N LEU A 108 5.78 6.87 -1.46
CA LEU A 108 5.42 8.28 -1.40
C LEU A 108 6.65 9.18 -1.38
N LEU A 109 7.62 8.88 -0.50
CA LEU A 109 8.83 9.69 -0.37
C LEU A 109 9.63 9.68 -1.67
N ARG A 110 9.75 8.52 -2.32
CA ARG A 110 10.43 8.36 -3.61
C ARG A 110 9.75 9.15 -4.72
N LEU A 111 8.42 9.05 -4.85
CA LEU A 111 7.68 9.78 -5.87
C LEU A 111 7.79 11.30 -5.65
N PHE A 112 7.58 11.75 -4.41
CA PHE A 112 7.68 13.16 -4.05
C PHE A 112 9.10 13.70 -4.29
N ALA A 113 10.13 12.98 -3.86
CA ALA A 113 11.51 13.37 -4.08
C ALA A 113 11.82 13.52 -5.59
N ARG A 114 11.35 12.60 -6.43
CA ARG A 114 11.66 12.63 -7.88
C ARG A 114 10.87 13.68 -8.66
N THR A 115 9.60 13.89 -8.30
CA THR A 115 8.65 14.66 -9.13
C THR A 115 8.15 15.96 -8.48
N GLY A 116 8.31 16.10 -7.16
CA GLY A 116 7.66 17.16 -6.37
C GLY A 116 6.15 16.98 -6.19
N ALA A 117 5.55 15.93 -6.75
CA ALA A 117 4.13 15.65 -6.66
C ALA A 117 3.84 14.53 -5.65
N LEU A 118 2.69 14.62 -5.00
CA LEU A 118 2.17 13.56 -4.14
C LEU A 118 1.37 12.53 -4.96
N PRO A 119 1.44 11.24 -4.61
CA PRO A 119 0.62 10.21 -5.27
C PRO A 119 -0.88 10.49 -5.05
N TRP A 120 -1.72 9.96 -5.94
CA TRP A 120 -3.18 10.20 -5.90
C TRP A 120 -3.83 9.77 -4.57
N TRP A 121 -3.26 8.78 -3.90
CA TRP A 121 -3.75 8.23 -2.64
C TRP A 121 -3.29 9.03 -1.41
N ALA A 122 -2.36 9.97 -1.56
CA ALA A 122 -1.84 10.77 -0.46
C ALA A 122 -2.75 11.96 -0.15
N ASP A 123 -2.85 12.31 1.13
CA ASP A 123 -3.59 13.49 1.57
C ASP A 123 -2.79 14.76 1.22
N ARG A 124 -3.27 15.52 0.24
CA ARG A 124 -2.63 16.76 -0.21
C ARG A 124 -2.85 17.95 0.74
N GLY A 125 -3.81 17.86 1.65
CA GLY A 125 -4.08 18.88 2.66
C GLY A 125 -3.10 18.82 3.83
N ASP A 126 -2.49 17.67 4.07
CA ASP A 126 -1.54 17.46 5.17
C ASP A 126 -0.14 17.97 4.80
N ARG A 127 0.17 19.18 5.28
CA ARG A 127 1.49 19.81 5.10
C ARG A 127 2.61 19.08 5.85
N ALA A 128 2.29 18.30 6.89
CA ALA A 128 3.25 17.54 7.67
C ALA A 128 3.44 16.10 7.14
N LEU A 129 2.77 15.75 6.04
CA LEU A 129 2.75 14.38 5.52
C LEU A 129 4.14 13.85 5.25
N ILE A 130 4.97 14.59 4.50
CA ILE A 130 6.33 14.14 4.13
C ILE A 130 7.18 13.93 5.39
N GLY A 131 7.25 14.93 6.27
CA GLY A 131 8.02 14.84 7.51
C GLY A 131 7.57 13.66 8.39
N THR A 132 6.25 13.46 8.50
CA THR A 132 5.66 12.32 9.23
C THR A 132 6.04 10.98 8.60
N ARG A 133 6.02 10.86 7.27
CA ARG A 133 6.43 9.62 6.58
C ARG A 133 7.92 9.35 6.71
N ILE A 134 8.78 10.38 6.69
CA ILE A 134 10.22 10.22 6.95
C ILE A 134 10.42 9.64 8.36
N ARG A 135 9.83 10.25 9.39
CA ARG A 135 9.93 9.75 10.78
C ARG A 135 9.39 8.33 10.91
N GLN A 136 8.30 8.01 10.22
CA GLN A 136 7.73 6.66 10.21
C GLN A 136 8.72 5.65 9.60
N VAL A 137 9.34 5.94 8.44
CA VAL A 137 10.33 5.04 7.82
C VAL A 137 11.57 4.91 8.68
N LEU A 138 12.08 5.98 9.28
CA LEU A 138 13.22 5.93 10.19
C LEU A 138 12.96 5.04 11.41
N SER A 139 11.71 4.99 11.89
CA SER A 139 11.32 4.12 13.00
C SER A 139 11.15 2.66 12.57
N LEU A 140 10.52 2.41 11.41
CA LEU A 140 10.18 1.05 10.94
C LEU A 140 11.33 0.35 10.21
N ALA A 141 12.00 1.05 9.30
CA ALA A 141 12.99 0.51 8.38
C ALA A 141 14.13 1.50 8.08
N PRO A 142 14.99 1.84 9.07
CA PRO A 142 16.06 2.83 8.89
C PRO A 142 17.03 2.50 7.74
N ARG A 143 17.31 1.21 7.51
CA ARG A 143 18.16 0.79 6.38
C ARG A 143 17.52 1.11 5.02
N ALA A 144 16.19 0.99 4.91
CA ALA A 144 15.47 1.30 3.68
C ALA A 144 15.43 2.80 3.41
N TRP A 145 15.36 3.63 4.46
CA TRP A 145 15.57 5.07 4.35
C TRP A 145 16.94 5.41 3.75
N TRP A 146 18.03 4.85 4.30
CA TRP A 146 19.36 5.15 3.79
C TRP A 146 19.61 4.62 2.39
N SER A 147 19.02 3.48 2.03
CA SER A 147 19.03 2.98 0.65
C SER A 147 18.34 3.97 -0.30
N LEU A 148 17.19 4.52 0.08
CA LEU A 148 16.50 5.56 -0.69
C LEU A 148 17.35 6.84 -0.79
N ALA A 149 17.97 7.28 0.30
CA ALA A 149 18.82 8.47 0.29
C ALA A 149 20.00 8.30 -0.68
N GLN A 150 20.68 7.15 -0.64
CA GLN A 150 21.78 6.81 -1.57
C GLN A 150 21.33 6.76 -3.02
N GLU A 151 20.15 6.20 -3.31
CA GLU A 151 19.58 6.22 -4.66
C GLU A 151 19.35 7.65 -5.18
N LEU A 152 18.96 8.56 -4.28
CA LEU A 152 18.67 9.95 -4.62
C LEU A 152 19.92 10.85 -4.68
N GLU A 153 21.10 10.38 -4.24
CA GLU A 153 22.35 11.16 -4.30
C GLU A 153 22.71 11.60 -5.72
N ALA A 154 22.37 10.79 -6.72
CA ALA A 154 22.55 11.15 -8.13
C ALA A 154 21.63 12.31 -8.60
N HIS A 155 20.68 12.75 -7.77
CA HIS A 155 19.67 13.76 -8.09
C HIS A 155 19.58 14.82 -6.97
N PRO A 156 20.47 15.82 -6.93
CA PRO A 156 20.52 16.80 -5.84
C PRO A 156 19.18 17.50 -5.57
N ALA A 157 18.45 17.88 -6.62
CA ALA A 157 17.12 18.48 -6.51
C ALA A 157 16.09 17.58 -5.79
N ALA A 158 16.26 16.25 -5.85
CA ALA A 158 15.38 15.33 -5.16
C ALA A 158 15.62 15.31 -3.65
N LEU A 159 16.89 15.36 -3.23
CA LEU A 159 17.27 15.49 -1.83
C LEU A 159 16.89 16.86 -1.27
N GLU A 160 17.09 17.93 -2.03
CA GLU A 160 16.66 19.29 -1.65
C GLU A 160 15.14 19.36 -1.40
N ARG A 161 14.34 18.71 -2.25
CA ARG A 161 12.87 18.63 -2.03
C ARG A 161 12.53 17.92 -0.73
N LEU A 162 13.17 16.79 -0.43
CA LEU A 162 12.96 16.10 0.85
C LEU A 162 13.40 16.96 2.04
N ALA A 163 14.57 17.59 1.95
CA ALA A 163 15.09 18.47 2.99
C ALA A 163 14.17 19.67 3.25
N SER A 164 13.61 20.26 2.19
CA SER A 164 12.66 21.38 2.30
C SER A 164 11.35 21.01 3.00
N ALA A 165 11.01 19.72 3.01
CA ALA A 165 9.81 19.19 3.64
C ALA A 165 10.05 18.67 5.07
N CYS A 166 11.28 18.75 5.58
CA CYS A 166 11.62 18.39 6.96
C CYS A 166 11.16 19.49 7.92
N ASP A 167 10.33 19.12 8.90
CA ASP A 167 10.07 19.95 10.08
C ASP A 167 11.17 19.70 11.15
N PRO A 168 11.24 20.51 12.23
CA PRO A 168 12.24 20.32 13.29
C PRO A 168 12.23 18.90 13.88
N ALA A 169 11.04 18.31 14.06
CA ALA A 169 10.90 16.95 14.60
C ALA A 169 11.47 15.88 13.65
N THR A 170 11.35 16.06 12.34
CA THR A 170 11.98 15.19 11.34
C THR A 170 13.48 15.35 11.35
N MET A 171 13.99 16.57 11.49
CA MET A 171 15.44 16.80 11.58
C MET A 171 16.03 16.13 12.82
N GLU A 172 15.38 16.27 13.98
CA GLU A 172 15.76 15.57 15.22
C GLU A 172 15.79 14.05 15.04
N ALA A 173 14.78 13.48 14.38
CA ALA A 173 14.73 12.05 14.11
C ALA A 173 15.85 11.56 13.18
N LEU A 174 16.23 12.37 12.17
CA LEU A 174 17.35 12.08 11.27
C LEU A 174 18.69 12.10 12.01
N LEU A 175 18.92 13.12 12.84
CA LEU A 175 20.14 13.23 13.66
C LEU A 175 20.26 12.03 14.62
N ALA A 176 19.17 11.70 15.32
CA ALA A 176 19.14 10.55 16.24
C ALA A 176 19.37 9.20 15.53
N ASP A 177 19.02 9.07 14.26
CA ASP A 177 19.30 7.86 13.46
C ASP A 177 20.77 7.79 13.03
N LEU A 178 21.38 8.93 12.66
CA LEU A 178 22.79 9.04 12.31
C LEU A 178 23.72 8.72 13.49
N GLU A 179 23.34 9.13 14.69
CA GLU A 179 24.08 8.85 15.92
C GLU A 179 23.94 7.39 16.38
N ARG A 180 23.03 6.61 15.77
CA ARG A 180 22.73 5.26 16.19
C ARG A 180 23.90 4.34 15.81
N PRO A 181 24.58 3.71 16.78
CA PRO A 181 25.72 2.84 16.47
C PRO A 181 25.26 1.65 15.62
N VAL A 182 25.91 1.45 14.47
CA VAL A 182 25.71 0.25 13.65
C VAL A 182 26.04 -0.95 14.54
N PRO A 183 25.12 -1.92 14.74
CA PRO A 183 25.42 -3.09 15.55
C PRO A 183 26.58 -3.83 14.88
N SER A 184 27.76 -3.76 15.50
CA SER A 184 28.94 -4.49 15.07
C SER A 184 28.58 -5.96 15.01
N ARG A 185 28.70 -6.57 13.82
CA ARG A 185 28.64 -8.02 13.66
C ARG A 185 29.56 -8.64 14.71
N ARG A 186 29.01 -9.45 15.63
CA ARG A 186 29.86 -10.29 16.48
C ARG A 186 30.74 -11.10 15.52
N PRO A 187 32.08 -11.05 15.62
CA PRO A 187 32.91 -11.97 14.87
C PRO A 187 32.47 -13.38 15.27
N GLY A 188 32.05 -14.15 14.26
CA GLY A 188 31.65 -15.54 14.44
C GLY A 188 32.74 -16.27 15.20
N SER A 189 32.32 -17.01 16.21
CA SER A 189 33.09 -18.03 16.90
C SER A 189 33.89 -18.81 15.86
N SER A 190 35.22 -18.67 15.90
CA SER A 190 36.11 -19.53 15.13
C SER A 190 35.74 -20.98 15.42
N PRO A 191 35.59 -21.85 14.41
CA PRO A 191 35.49 -23.27 14.66
C PRO A 191 36.84 -23.69 15.24
N THR A 192 36.85 -24.07 16.52
CA THR A 192 37.98 -24.69 17.19
C THR A 192 38.43 -25.87 16.35
N ALA A 193 39.63 -25.77 15.78
CA ALA A 193 40.25 -26.84 15.04
C ALA A 193 40.39 -28.07 15.96
N SER A 194 39.70 -29.15 15.62
CA SER A 194 39.99 -30.48 16.17
C SER A 194 41.37 -30.92 15.66
N PRO A 195 42.30 -31.33 16.54
CA PRO A 195 43.56 -31.89 16.09
C PRO A 195 43.31 -33.30 15.54
N TRP A 196 43.68 -33.46 14.28
CA TRP A 196 43.79 -34.72 13.56
C TRP A 196 44.81 -35.62 14.27
N SER A 197 44.37 -36.74 14.84
CA SER A 197 45.25 -37.84 15.25
C SER A 197 45.31 -38.84 14.12
N GLY A 198 46.45 -38.88 13.42
CA GLY A 198 46.75 -39.87 12.38
C GLY A 198 46.99 -41.27 12.95
N PRO A 199 47.00 -42.31 12.09
CA PRO A 199 47.18 -43.69 12.52
C PRO A 199 48.67 -43.99 12.70
N ALA A 200 49.06 -44.47 13.88
CA ALA A 200 50.33 -45.13 14.08
C ALA A 200 50.15 -46.63 13.80
N GLY A 201 50.72 -47.10 12.69
CA GLY A 201 50.99 -48.52 12.50
C GLY A 201 52.36 -48.89 13.09
N SER A 202 52.46 -50.09 13.65
CA SER A 202 53.55 -51.08 13.49
C SER A 202 53.70 -51.95 14.75
N GLY A 203 53.66 -53.27 14.58
CA GLY A 203 53.98 -54.27 15.60
C GLY A 203 53.11 -55.51 15.49
#